data_AF-A0A1S6FH62-F1
#
_entry.id   AF-A0A1S6FH62-F1
#
_cell.length_a   1.000
_cell.length_b   1.000
_cell.length_c   1.000
_cell.angle_alpha   90.00
_cell.angle_beta   90.00
_cell.angle_gamma   90.00
#
_symmetry.space_group_name_H-M   'P 1'
#
loop_
_entity.id
_entity.type
_entity.pdbx_description
1 polymer ?
#
loop_
_entity_poly.entity_id
_entity_poly.type
_entity_poly.pdbx_seq_one_letter_code
_entity_poly.pdbx_strand_id
1 'polypeptide(L)'
;MKFSFQRSALAFSVGVAIAAAASAAAQMAPVVGEVSPGAPETPYIDPNKAYLLAHMTKERYGVLYYSVSLDGLHWRRINGGRPVSDDYHGHASIARGGDGRYYLAGNKSDDDPFVRFWVSDDLVRWTPFGTYQPDLKDVPGHVNALQRVGAPKLYFDAPSNTFLVTWHTPNVPWIRQDPERIWSSQRTLYATSRDLKTFESKPKLLFDWDIATIDTTIVRHDNGKGYCAIVKDERYPSFNWTSGKTVRISCAPSLLGPYPMPGPPISPNFREAPTLIRAPNDREWLMYYEQYAGVSYGVSKAPRLEGPWYQLQGNSGVERWNRFEMPAGTRHGSMIEISRKQYDAIVSAFPDKPAR
;
A
#
# COMPACT_ATOMS: atom_id res chain seq x y z
N MET A 1 -33.43 -52.78 -71.02
CA MET A 1 -32.79 -53.62 -69.99
C MET A 1 -32.73 -52.82 -68.70
N LYS A 2 -33.35 -53.34 -67.63
CA LYS A 2 -33.39 -52.69 -66.30
C LYS A 2 -32.00 -52.77 -65.66
N PHE A 3 -31.46 -51.64 -65.21
CA PHE A 3 -30.46 -51.63 -64.14
C PHE A 3 -30.77 -50.52 -63.15
N SER A 4 -30.85 -50.96 -61.89
CA SER A 4 -31.08 -50.22 -60.66
C SER A 4 -29.88 -49.35 -60.32
N PHE A 5 -30.12 -48.13 -59.87
CA PHE A 5 -29.17 -47.40 -59.03
C PHE A 5 -29.90 -46.78 -57.84
N GLN A 6 -29.55 -47.29 -56.66
CA GLN A 6 -29.94 -46.76 -55.35
C GLN A 6 -29.42 -45.32 -55.18
N ARG A 7 -30.29 -44.40 -54.76
CA ARG A 7 -29.89 -43.13 -54.16
C ARG A 7 -30.11 -43.24 -52.65
N SER A 8 -29.02 -43.39 -51.90
CA SER A 8 -28.99 -43.23 -50.46
C SER A 8 -29.11 -41.74 -50.12
N ALA A 9 -30.18 -41.34 -49.45
CA ALA A 9 -30.31 -40.02 -48.84
C ALA A 9 -29.64 -40.04 -47.46
N LEU A 10 -28.53 -39.32 -47.31
CA LEU A 10 -28.02 -38.97 -45.98
C LEU A 10 -28.85 -37.79 -45.45
N ALA A 11 -29.71 -38.05 -44.47
CA ALA A 11 -30.29 -37.02 -43.64
C ALA A 11 -29.25 -36.63 -42.57
N PHE A 12 -28.71 -35.41 -42.65
CA PHE A 12 -27.95 -34.81 -41.56
C PHE A 12 -28.91 -34.31 -40.49
N SER A 13 -29.02 -35.04 -39.38
CA SER A 13 -29.68 -34.56 -38.16
C SER A 13 -28.74 -33.59 -37.45
N VAL A 14 -29.04 -32.29 -37.49
CA VAL A 14 -28.37 -31.30 -36.64
C VAL A 14 -28.93 -31.44 -35.22
N GLY A 15 -28.26 -32.25 -34.39
CA GLY A 15 -28.50 -32.28 -32.96
C GLY A 15 -27.85 -31.06 -32.31
N VAL A 16 -28.65 -30.05 -31.95
CA VAL A 16 -28.21 -28.96 -31.07
C VAL A 16 -28.07 -29.52 -29.67
N ALA A 17 -26.84 -29.88 -29.27
CA ALA A 17 -26.52 -30.20 -27.89
C ALA A 17 -26.41 -28.88 -27.10
N ILE A 18 -27.49 -28.50 -26.41
CA ILE A 18 -27.44 -27.46 -25.39
C ILE A 18 -26.74 -28.08 -24.17
N ALA A 19 -25.43 -27.87 -24.06
CA ALA A 19 -24.71 -28.14 -22.83
C ALA A 19 -25.11 -27.07 -21.81
N ALA A 20 -26.03 -27.42 -20.91
CA ALA A 20 -26.31 -26.63 -19.73
C ALA A 20 -25.07 -26.65 -18.83
N ALA A 21 -24.27 -25.59 -18.88
CA ALA A 21 -23.22 -25.35 -17.91
C ALA A 21 -23.90 -25.04 -16.56
N ALA A 22 -24.03 -26.05 -15.70
CA ALA A 22 -24.39 -25.85 -14.31
C ALA A 22 -23.25 -25.07 -13.64
N SER A 23 -23.44 -23.77 -13.46
CA SER A 23 -22.60 -22.95 -12.60
C SER A 23 -22.80 -23.43 -11.16
N ALA A 24 -21.90 -24.28 -10.69
CA ALA A 24 -21.75 -24.54 -9.26
C ALA A 24 -21.21 -23.25 -8.63
N ALA A 25 -22.11 -22.35 -8.24
CA ALA A 25 -21.79 -21.33 -7.26
C ALA A 25 -21.44 -22.07 -5.98
N ALA A 26 -20.14 -22.22 -5.70
CA ALA A 26 -19.68 -22.62 -4.39
C ALA A 26 -20.17 -21.54 -3.42
N GLN A 27 -21.26 -21.81 -2.72
CA GLN A 27 -21.65 -21.01 -1.56
C GLN A 27 -20.51 -21.17 -0.54
N MET A 28 -19.64 -20.17 -0.48
CA MET A 28 -18.70 -20.05 0.63
C MET A 28 -19.53 -20.05 1.90
N ALA A 29 -19.25 -20.96 2.82
CA ALA A 29 -19.86 -20.93 4.14
C ALA A 29 -19.66 -19.52 4.72
N PRO A 30 -20.68 -18.93 5.35
CA PRO A 30 -20.55 -17.60 5.93
C PRO A 30 -19.34 -17.59 6.86
N VAL A 31 -18.45 -16.62 6.67
CA VAL A 31 -17.34 -16.39 7.60
C VAL A 31 -17.99 -16.11 8.95
N VAL A 32 -17.78 -17.02 9.91
CA VAL A 32 -18.42 -16.97 11.22
C VAL A 32 -18.15 -15.62 11.87
N GLY A 33 -19.20 -14.81 12.02
CA GLY A 33 -19.16 -13.49 12.66
C GLY A 33 -19.27 -12.27 11.74
N GLU A 34 -19.55 -12.42 10.44
CA GLU A 34 -19.85 -11.26 9.59
C GLU A 34 -21.23 -10.67 9.96
N VAL A 35 -21.24 -9.40 10.35
CA VAL A 35 -22.47 -8.66 10.68
C VAL A 35 -23.27 -8.49 9.38
N SER A 36 -24.60 -8.52 9.47
CA SER A 36 -25.47 -8.33 8.30
C SER A 36 -25.08 -7.08 7.49
N PRO A 37 -24.94 -7.19 6.16
CA PRO A 37 -24.54 -6.05 5.32
C PRO A 37 -25.38 -4.79 5.59
N GLY A 38 -24.71 -3.70 5.96
CA GLY A 38 -25.34 -2.40 6.21
C GLY A 38 -25.87 -2.18 7.62
N ALA A 39 -25.82 -3.17 8.52
CA ALA A 39 -26.12 -2.94 9.93
C ALA A 39 -25.05 -2.06 10.59
N PRO A 40 -25.38 -1.27 11.63
CA PRO A 40 -24.38 -0.59 12.44
C PRO A 40 -23.42 -1.62 13.03
N GLU A 41 -22.12 -1.39 12.84
CA GLU A 41 -21.07 -2.20 13.42
C GLU A 41 -20.38 -1.36 14.49
N THR A 42 -20.27 -1.90 15.70
CA THR A 42 -19.34 -1.35 16.70
C THR A 42 -17.98 -2.00 16.45
N PRO A 43 -16.95 -1.24 16.06
CA PRO A 43 -15.63 -1.80 15.81
C PRO A 43 -15.10 -2.53 17.04
N TYR A 44 -14.44 -3.67 16.81
CA TYR A 44 -13.75 -4.39 17.87
C TYR A 44 -12.52 -3.59 18.33
N ILE A 45 -12.36 -3.44 19.64
CA ILE A 45 -11.16 -2.85 20.26
C ILE A 45 -10.44 -3.95 21.03
N ASP A 46 -9.19 -4.22 20.65
CA ASP A 46 -8.31 -5.06 21.44
C ASP A 46 -7.73 -4.20 22.59
N PRO A 47 -7.84 -4.63 23.86
CA PRO A 47 -7.34 -3.85 25.00
C PRO A 47 -5.82 -3.61 24.96
N ASN A 48 -5.07 -4.43 24.21
CA ASN A 48 -3.61 -4.37 24.14
C ASN A 48 -3.07 -3.69 22.88
N LYS A 49 -3.91 -3.47 21.86
CA LYS A 49 -3.48 -2.88 20.57
C LYS A 49 -4.04 -1.49 20.36
N ALA A 50 -3.31 -0.74 19.57
CA ALA A 50 -3.71 0.53 19.01
C ALA A 50 -2.90 0.75 17.71
N TYR A 51 -3.14 1.86 17.05
CA TYR A 51 -2.47 2.18 15.80
C TYR A 51 -1.98 3.61 15.78
N LEU A 52 -0.82 3.79 15.15
CA LEU A 52 -0.26 5.08 14.82
C LEU A 52 -0.27 5.25 13.31
N LEU A 53 -0.77 6.38 12.85
CA LEU A 53 -0.59 6.90 11.51
C LEU A 53 0.39 8.05 11.59
N ALA A 54 1.56 7.87 10.99
CA ALA A 54 2.55 8.92 10.75
C ALA A 54 2.33 9.45 9.33
N HIS A 55 1.91 10.70 9.20
CA HIS A 55 1.39 11.23 7.94
C HIS A 55 1.71 12.70 7.73
N MET A 56 1.52 13.19 6.51
CA MET A 56 1.48 14.62 6.22
C MET A 56 0.05 15.12 6.05
N THR A 57 -0.13 16.43 5.87
CA THR A 57 -1.43 17.01 5.56
C THR A 57 -1.41 17.76 4.24
N LYS A 58 -2.60 18.03 3.71
CA LYS A 58 -2.78 18.80 2.47
C LYS A 58 -2.20 20.21 2.59
N GLU A 59 -2.35 20.83 3.77
CA GLU A 59 -1.90 22.19 4.04
C GLU A 59 -0.38 22.27 4.21
N ARG A 60 0.24 21.20 4.73
CA ARG A 60 1.68 21.14 5.00
C ARG A 60 2.26 19.81 4.50
N TYR A 61 2.51 19.79 3.20
CA TYR A 61 3.13 18.66 2.51
C TYR A 61 4.54 18.37 3.08
N GLY A 62 4.85 17.09 3.27
CA GLY A 62 6.13 16.57 3.77
C GLY A 62 6.31 16.66 5.29
N VAL A 63 5.47 17.37 6.03
CA VAL A 63 5.64 17.60 7.47
C VAL A 63 5.04 16.45 8.27
N LEU A 64 5.66 16.05 9.39
CA LEU A 64 5.20 14.93 10.21
C LEU A 64 4.06 15.33 11.15
N TYR A 65 2.92 14.66 11.00
CA TYR A 65 1.76 14.70 11.88
C TYR A 65 1.41 13.29 12.32
N TYR A 66 0.83 13.19 13.51
CA TYR A 66 0.31 11.93 14.04
C TYR A 66 -1.21 11.94 14.14
N SER A 67 -1.78 10.80 13.75
CA SER A 67 -3.14 10.40 14.10
C SER A 67 -3.09 9.03 14.75
N VAL A 68 -3.98 8.77 15.69
CA VAL A 68 -4.04 7.51 16.44
C VAL A 68 -5.42 6.90 16.37
N SER A 69 -5.48 5.57 16.49
CA SER A 69 -6.73 4.81 16.50
C SER A 69 -6.64 3.64 17.48
N LEU A 70 -7.77 3.26 18.08
CA LEU A 70 -7.88 2.08 18.96
C LEU A 70 -8.49 0.86 18.23
N ASP A 71 -9.28 1.10 17.19
CA ASP A 71 -9.96 0.07 16.40
C ASP A 71 -9.36 -0.08 14.99
N GLY A 72 -8.43 0.80 14.64
CA GLY A 72 -7.81 0.86 13.33
C GLY A 72 -8.75 1.33 12.23
N LEU A 73 -9.95 1.87 12.53
CA LEU A 73 -10.96 2.35 11.59
C LEU A 73 -11.35 3.83 11.83
N HIS A 74 -11.36 4.27 13.09
CA HIS A 74 -11.65 5.65 13.47
C HIS A 74 -10.37 6.31 13.97
N TRP A 75 -9.92 7.32 13.24
CA TRP A 75 -8.64 7.96 13.46
C TRP A 75 -8.82 9.39 13.97
N ARG A 76 -8.03 9.75 14.98
CA ARG A 76 -8.01 11.08 15.57
C ARG A 76 -6.62 11.70 15.46
N ARG A 77 -6.53 12.90 14.89
CA ARG A 77 -5.28 13.69 14.87
C ARG A 77 -4.96 14.20 16.27
N ILE A 78 -3.69 14.12 16.67
CA ILE A 78 -3.21 14.51 18.01
C ILE A 78 -2.37 15.81 17.98
N ASN A 79 -1.74 16.16 19.10
CA ASN A 79 -0.95 17.39 19.28
C ASN A 79 -1.73 18.69 19.01
N GLY A 80 -3.04 18.68 19.23
CA GLY A 80 -3.94 19.79 18.87
C GLY A 80 -3.87 20.15 17.38
N GLY A 81 -3.53 19.18 16.52
CA GLY A 81 -3.37 19.38 15.08
C GLY A 81 -2.04 20.02 14.65
N ARG A 82 -1.04 20.12 15.54
CA ARG A 82 0.31 20.59 15.21
C ARG A 82 1.23 19.44 14.76
N PRO A 83 2.30 19.74 14.01
CA PRO A 83 3.35 18.76 13.70
C PRO A 83 3.95 18.13 14.96
N VAL A 84 4.46 16.91 14.85
CA VAL A 84 5.15 16.20 15.94
C VAL A 84 6.68 16.23 15.79
N SER A 85 7.17 16.84 14.72
CA SER A 85 8.60 17.02 14.45
C SER A 85 8.82 18.32 13.68
N ASP A 86 9.83 19.08 14.08
CA ASP A 86 10.29 20.27 13.37
C ASP A 86 11.38 19.93 12.32
N ASP A 87 12.06 18.79 12.48
CA ASP A 87 13.21 18.39 11.67
C ASP A 87 12.85 17.47 10.50
N TYR A 88 11.76 16.70 10.62
CA TYR A 88 11.38 15.71 9.63
C TYR A 88 10.77 16.35 8.38
N HIS A 89 11.13 15.79 7.21
CA HIS A 89 10.42 16.05 5.95
C HIS A 89 10.33 14.80 5.07
N GLY A 90 9.19 14.60 4.40
CA GLY A 90 8.98 13.62 3.33
C GLY A 90 7.76 12.72 3.52
N HIS A 91 7.68 11.66 2.74
CA HIS A 91 6.60 10.66 2.82
C HIS A 91 6.89 9.61 3.90
N ALA A 92 6.31 9.79 5.10
CA ALA A 92 6.65 8.98 6.26
C ALA A 92 6.43 7.49 6.01
N SER A 93 7.47 6.70 6.29
CA SER A 93 7.43 5.23 6.27
C SER A 93 8.20 4.68 7.46
N ILE A 94 7.50 3.97 8.34
CA ILE A 94 8.07 3.43 9.58
C ILE A 94 8.25 1.92 9.47
N ALA A 95 9.42 1.43 9.88
CA ALA A 95 9.67 0.01 10.13
C ALA A 95 10.25 -0.19 11.53
N ARG A 96 9.89 -1.31 12.19
CA ARG A 96 10.54 -1.72 13.44
C ARG A 96 11.71 -2.65 13.10
N GLY A 97 12.91 -2.28 13.54
CA GLY A 97 14.12 -3.07 13.31
C GLY A 97 14.24 -4.27 14.25
N GLY A 98 15.22 -5.13 13.98
CA GLY A 98 15.50 -6.33 14.78
C GLY A 98 15.99 -6.05 16.19
N ASP A 99 16.45 -4.82 16.44
CA ASP A 99 16.82 -4.31 17.77
C ASP A 99 15.62 -3.76 18.57
N GLY A 100 14.41 -3.85 18.00
CA GLY A 100 13.17 -3.39 18.63
C GLY A 100 12.89 -1.89 18.49
N ARG A 101 13.82 -1.10 17.92
CA ARG A 101 13.65 0.35 17.67
C ARG A 101 12.86 0.60 16.39
N TYR A 102 12.38 1.84 16.26
CA TYR A 102 11.64 2.29 15.09
C TYR A 102 12.51 3.15 14.18
N TYR A 103 12.40 2.93 12.88
CA TYR A 103 13.13 3.64 11.85
C TYR A 103 12.15 4.30 10.90
N LEU A 104 12.40 5.56 10.57
CA LEU A 104 11.56 6.39 9.72
C LEU A 104 12.37 6.85 8.51
N ALA A 105 11.83 6.68 7.30
CA ALA A 105 12.40 7.25 6.07
C ALA A 105 11.69 8.54 5.64
N GLY A 106 12.44 9.43 5.00
CA GLY A 106 11.93 10.67 4.41
C GLY A 106 12.91 11.28 3.38
N ASN A 107 12.44 12.31 2.68
CA ASN A 107 13.12 13.05 1.62
C ASN A 107 12.52 14.48 1.53
N LYS A 108 13.28 15.44 0.97
CA LYS A 108 12.81 16.83 0.85
C LYS A 108 11.81 17.04 -0.30
N SER A 109 11.97 16.27 -1.38
CA SER A 109 11.10 16.27 -2.55
C SER A 109 11.46 15.09 -3.45
N ASP A 110 10.70 14.85 -4.51
CA ASP A 110 11.05 13.82 -5.50
C ASP A 110 12.40 14.10 -6.18
N ASP A 111 12.79 15.37 -6.35
CA ASP A 111 14.07 15.79 -6.93
C ASP A 111 15.25 15.71 -5.93
N ASP A 112 14.97 15.47 -4.65
CA ASP A 112 16.01 15.27 -3.64
C ASP A 112 16.69 13.92 -3.87
N PRO A 113 18.00 13.88 -4.13
CA PRO A 113 18.68 12.62 -4.44
C PRO A 113 18.94 11.75 -3.21
N PHE A 114 18.50 12.18 -2.02
CA PHE A 114 18.79 11.53 -0.74
C PHE A 114 17.55 10.92 -0.08
N VAL A 115 17.69 9.68 0.41
CA VAL A 115 16.84 9.13 1.47
C VAL A 115 17.49 9.45 2.81
N ARG A 116 16.74 10.03 3.74
CA ARG A 116 17.19 10.26 5.13
C ARG A 116 16.44 9.34 6.07
N PHE A 117 17.16 8.88 7.09
CA PHE A 117 16.62 7.98 8.11
C PHE A 117 16.68 8.65 9.48
N TRP A 118 15.64 8.42 10.27
CA TRP A 118 15.58 8.75 11.68
C TRP A 118 15.35 7.47 12.49
N VAL A 119 15.75 7.48 13.76
CA VAL A 119 15.52 6.40 14.71
C VAL A 119 14.82 6.91 15.97
N SER A 120 13.95 6.06 16.53
CA SER A 120 13.20 6.33 17.75
C SER A 120 13.03 5.05 18.58
N ASP A 121 13.17 5.17 19.90
CA ASP A 121 12.86 4.09 20.85
C ASP A 121 11.38 4.08 21.26
N ASP A 122 10.70 5.22 21.16
CA ASP A 122 9.39 5.47 21.78
C ASP A 122 8.33 6.03 20.82
N LEU A 123 8.67 6.23 19.54
CA LEU A 123 7.88 6.90 18.51
C LEU A 123 7.57 8.38 18.81
N VAL A 124 8.04 8.93 19.91
CA VAL A 124 7.83 10.33 20.30
C VAL A 124 8.99 11.19 19.83
N ARG A 125 10.23 10.76 20.13
CA ARG A 125 11.43 11.47 19.73
C ARG A 125 12.10 10.77 18.57
N TRP A 126 12.29 11.50 17.47
CA TRP A 126 13.04 11.06 16.31
C TRP A 126 14.42 11.73 16.29
N THR A 127 15.46 10.94 16.05
CA THR A 127 16.83 11.45 15.92
C THR A 127 17.40 11.08 14.54
N PRO A 128 18.12 11.98 13.84
CA PRO A 128 18.78 11.64 12.60
C PRO A 128 19.69 10.42 12.77
N PHE A 129 19.58 9.45 11.86
CA PHE A 129 20.25 8.16 11.98
C PHE A 129 21.21 7.86 10.83
N GLY A 130 20.78 8.14 9.59
CA GLY A 130 21.56 7.82 8.39
C GLY A 130 21.07 8.61 7.18
N THR A 131 21.88 8.63 6.13
CA THR A 131 21.52 9.21 4.83
C THR A 131 22.08 8.33 3.73
N TYR A 132 21.26 8.07 2.72
CA TYR A 132 21.61 7.24 1.58
C TYR A 132 21.35 8.01 0.29
N GLN A 133 22.35 8.04 -0.60
CA GLN A 133 22.21 8.55 -1.96
C GLN A 133 22.31 7.36 -2.91
N PRO A 134 21.18 6.84 -3.44
CA PRO A 134 21.23 5.75 -4.41
C PRO A 134 21.97 6.18 -5.68
N ASP A 135 22.95 5.37 -6.13
CA ASP A 135 23.58 5.55 -7.44
C ASP A 135 22.66 4.98 -8.52
N LEU A 136 21.98 5.86 -9.26
CA LEU A 136 21.07 5.47 -10.34
C LEU A 136 21.77 5.40 -11.71
N LYS A 137 23.11 5.51 -11.75
CA LYS A 137 23.88 5.26 -12.97
C LYS A 137 23.90 3.76 -13.27
N ASP A 138 23.49 3.42 -14.48
CA ASP A 138 23.54 2.06 -15.03
C ASP A 138 22.75 1.03 -14.21
N VAL A 139 21.54 1.39 -13.75
CA VAL A 139 20.63 0.43 -13.10
C VAL A 139 20.27 -0.68 -14.09
N PRO A 140 20.57 -1.96 -13.80
CA PRO A 140 20.28 -3.06 -14.71
C PRO A 140 18.79 -3.14 -15.07
N GLY A 141 18.48 -3.18 -16.36
CA GLY A 141 17.10 -3.23 -16.86
C GLY A 141 16.35 -1.89 -16.82
N HIS A 142 16.96 -0.80 -16.33
CA HIS A 142 16.33 0.51 -16.24
C HIS A 142 17.21 1.61 -16.85
N VAL A 143 17.14 1.72 -18.18
CA VAL A 143 17.90 2.72 -18.95
C VAL A 143 17.35 4.12 -18.65
N ASN A 144 18.25 5.10 -18.50
CA ASN A 144 17.95 6.52 -18.26
C ASN A 144 17.19 6.84 -16.96
N ALA A 145 17.36 6.03 -15.92
CA ALA A 145 16.84 6.34 -14.59
C ALA A 145 17.23 7.78 -14.18
N LEU A 146 16.26 8.62 -13.83
CA LEU A 146 16.54 9.96 -13.33
C LEU A 146 16.99 9.88 -11.87
N GLN A 147 17.87 10.79 -11.45
CA GLN A 147 18.33 10.87 -10.06
C GLN A 147 17.25 11.51 -9.16
N ARG A 148 16.17 10.77 -8.92
CA ARG A 148 15.00 11.17 -8.15
C ARG A 148 14.64 10.07 -7.15
N VAL A 149 14.14 10.47 -5.98
CA VAL A 149 13.73 9.55 -4.92
C VAL A 149 12.28 9.88 -4.56
N GLY A 150 11.36 9.25 -5.28
CA GLY A 150 9.94 9.36 -5.00
C GLY A 150 9.51 8.49 -3.82
N ALA A 151 8.93 9.12 -2.80
CA ALA A 151 8.28 8.53 -1.64
C ALA A 151 8.92 7.22 -1.12
N PRO A 152 10.13 7.28 -0.51
CA PRO A 152 10.81 6.08 -0.04
C PRO A 152 9.96 5.29 0.98
N LYS A 153 10.10 3.96 0.98
CA LYS A 153 9.41 3.05 1.90
C LYS A 153 10.41 2.12 2.58
N LEU A 154 10.12 1.76 3.82
CA LEU A 154 10.91 0.85 4.63
C LEU A 154 10.14 -0.44 4.91
N TYR A 155 10.83 -1.56 4.79
CA TYR A 155 10.43 -2.84 5.35
C TYR A 155 11.63 -3.47 6.04
N PHE A 156 11.44 -4.04 7.22
CA PHE A 156 12.48 -4.81 7.91
C PHE A 156 12.15 -6.29 7.82
N ASP A 157 13.06 -7.06 7.22
CA ASP A 157 12.93 -8.50 7.09
C ASP A 157 13.63 -9.22 8.25
N ALA A 158 12.84 -9.74 9.19
CA ALA A 158 13.37 -10.42 10.37
C ALA A 158 14.19 -11.69 10.04
N PRO A 159 13.77 -12.58 9.11
CA PRO A 159 14.56 -13.76 8.72
C PRO A 159 15.98 -13.43 8.24
N SER A 160 16.16 -12.39 7.42
CA SER A 160 17.49 -11.99 6.92
C SER A 160 18.19 -10.93 7.77
N ASN A 161 17.50 -10.36 8.77
CA ASN A 161 17.94 -9.24 9.60
C ASN A 161 18.42 -8.07 8.72
N THR A 162 17.58 -7.67 7.76
CA THR A 162 17.93 -6.69 6.71
C THR A 162 16.75 -5.77 6.42
N PHE A 163 17.02 -4.48 6.27
CA PHE A 163 16.07 -3.53 5.72
C PHE A 163 16.04 -3.61 4.20
N LEU A 164 14.83 -3.61 3.66
CA LEU A 164 14.53 -3.29 2.28
C LEU A 164 14.08 -1.83 2.21
N VAL A 165 14.78 -1.03 1.42
CA VAL A 165 14.40 0.35 1.10
C VAL A 165 13.92 0.37 -0.34
N THR A 166 12.68 0.79 -0.58
CA THR A 166 12.13 0.98 -1.92
C THR A 166 11.86 2.45 -2.18
N TRP A 167 11.92 2.86 -3.44
CA TRP A 167 11.48 4.19 -3.91
C TRP A 167 11.09 4.06 -5.38
N HIS A 168 10.44 5.07 -5.93
CA HIS A 168 10.17 5.12 -7.36
C HIS A 168 10.96 6.24 -8.04
N THR A 169 11.34 6.00 -9.29
CA THR A 169 11.98 7.01 -10.15
C THR A 169 11.52 6.87 -11.59
N PRO A 170 11.35 7.98 -12.33
CA PRO A 170 11.06 7.95 -13.76
C PRO A 170 12.35 7.72 -14.56
N ASN A 171 12.21 7.32 -15.83
CA ASN A 171 13.33 7.23 -16.77
C ASN A 171 13.23 8.14 -17.99
N VAL A 172 12.34 9.13 -17.92
CA VAL A 172 12.19 10.16 -18.95
C VAL A 172 12.01 11.53 -18.31
N PRO A 173 12.56 12.61 -18.92
CA PRO A 173 12.39 13.96 -18.39
C PRO A 173 10.94 14.44 -18.54
N TRP A 174 10.53 15.32 -17.63
CA TRP A 174 9.26 16.01 -17.71
C TRP A 174 9.25 16.94 -18.93
N ILE A 175 8.12 16.98 -19.64
CA ILE A 175 7.85 17.95 -20.70
C ILE A 175 6.42 18.47 -20.57
N ARG A 176 6.21 19.74 -20.90
CA ARG A 176 4.90 20.41 -20.75
C ARG A 176 3.81 19.81 -21.64
N GLN A 177 4.19 19.31 -22.81
CA GLN A 177 3.28 18.80 -23.85
C GLN A 177 2.70 17.42 -23.51
N ASP A 178 3.41 16.65 -22.67
CA ASP A 178 3.01 15.31 -22.26
C ASP A 178 3.41 15.08 -20.78
N PRO A 179 2.64 15.66 -19.84
CA PRO A 179 2.96 15.59 -18.42
C PRO A 179 2.75 14.20 -17.83
N GLU A 180 1.97 13.32 -18.46
CA GLU A 180 1.73 11.95 -17.98
C GLU A 180 2.92 11.02 -18.32
N ARG A 181 3.69 11.34 -19.36
CA ARG A 181 4.87 10.56 -19.77
C ARG A 181 5.82 10.24 -18.63
N ILE A 182 6.13 11.22 -17.77
CA ILE A 182 7.04 10.99 -16.64
C ILE A 182 6.43 10.01 -15.63
N TRP A 183 5.12 10.10 -15.37
CA TRP A 183 4.41 9.25 -14.41
C TRP A 183 4.28 7.82 -14.93
N SER A 184 3.94 7.65 -16.21
CA SER A 184 3.90 6.33 -16.86
C SER A 184 5.29 5.67 -17.00
N SER A 185 6.36 6.43 -16.80
CA SER A 185 7.75 5.94 -16.83
C SER A 185 8.28 5.47 -15.47
N GLN A 186 7.54 5.71 -14.38
CA GLN A 186 7.96 5.40 -13.02
C GLN A 186 8.24 3.91 -12.84
N ARG A 187 9.34 3.55 -12.18
CA ARG A 187 9.63 2.18 -11.77
C ARG A 187 10.06 2.16 -10.31
N THR A 188 9.61 1.13 -9.59
CA THR A 188 10.08 0.85 -8.22
C THR A 188 11.47 0.21 -8.25
N LEU A 189 12.41 0.87 -7.61
CA LEU A 189 13.74 0.34 -7.31
C LEU A 189 13.82 -0.06 -5.84
N TYR A 190 14.81 -0.87 -5.52
CA TYR A 190 15.15 -1.21 -4.14
C TYR A 190 16.66 -1.23 -3.89
N ALA A 191 17.01 -1.11 -2.62
CA ALA A 191 18.32 -1.43 -2.08
C ALA A 191 18.17 -2.10 -0.70
N THR A 192 19.16 -2.90 -0.29
CA THR A 192 19.18 -3.57 1.01
C THR A 192 20.28 -3.02 1.91
N SER A 193 20.00 -2.98 3.21
CA SER A 193 20.95 -2.54 4.23
C SER A 193 20.64 -3.18 5.58
N ARG A 194 21.67 -3.53 6.35
CA ARG A 194 21.49 -4.03 7.73
C ARG A 194 21.42 -2.90 8.76
N ASP A 195 21.97 -1.73 8.43
CA ASP A 195 22.23 -0.63 9.38
C ASP A 195 21.71 0.74 8.90
N LEU A 196 21.05 0.79 7.74
CA LEU A 196 20.58 2.01 7.04
C LEU A 196 21.67 3.09 6.83
N LYS A 197 22.94 2.67 6.82
CA LYS A 197 24.12 3.52 6.60
C LYS A 197 24.97 2.97 5.45
N THR A 198 25.12 1.66 5.41
CA THR A 198 25.86 0.91 4.40
C THR A 198 24.89 0.06 3.59
N PHE A 199 24.94 0.17 2.26
CA PHE A 199 24.05 -0.55 1.36
C PHE A 199 24.84 -1.58 0.55
N GLU A 200 24.33 -2.81 0.50
CA GLU A 200 25.09 -3.98 0.05
C GLU A 200 25.31 -4.03 -1.47
N SER A 201 24.48 -3.33 -2.24
CA SER A 201 24.61 -3.29 -3.71
C SER A 201 24.06 -2.01 -4.32
N LYS A 202 24.40 -1.79 -5.60
CA LYS A 202 23.69 -0.83 -6.44
C LYS A 202 22.17 -1.12 -6.44
N PRO A 203 21.34 -0.07 -6.57
CA PRO A 203 19.91 -0.21 -6.77
C PRO A 203 19.53 -1.14 -7.93
N LYS A 204 18.42 -1.87 -7.77
CA LYS A 204 17.86 -2.76 -8.80
C LYS A 204 16.36 -2.52 -8.93
N LEU A 205 15.80 -2.83 -10.10
CA LEU A 205 14.35 -2.91 -10.27
C LEU A 205 13.78 -4.01 -9.36
N LEU A 206 12.68 -3.71 -8.68
CA LEU A 206 11.97 -4.71 -7.88
C LEU A 206 11.10 -5.63 -8.75
N PHE A 207 10.62 -5.11 -9.88
CA PHE A 207 9.73 -5.80 -10.79
C PHE A 207 10.29 -5.78 -12.21
N ASP A 208 10.08 -6.87 -12.94
CA ASP A 208 10.37 -6.99 -14.37
C ASP A 208 9.15 -6.60 -15.25
N TRP A 209 8.11 -6.04 -14.64
CA TRP A 209 6.88 -5.66 -15.31
C TRP A 209 7.02 -4.39 -16.15
N ASP A 210 6.25 -4.31 -17.22
CA ASP A 210 5.96 -3.06 -17.90
C ASP A 210 4.72 -2.36 -17.29
N ILE A 211 4.81 -2.09 -15.97
CA ILE A 211 3.84 -1.31 -15.21
C ILE A 211 4.55 -0.09 -14.65
N ALA A 212 3.93 1.08 -14.77
CA ALA A 212 4.37 2.26 -14.03
C ALA A 212 4.08 2.02 -12.53
N THR A 213 5.11 1.96 -11.69
CA THR A 213 4.97 1.55 -10.29
C THR A 213 5.46 2.64 -9.35
N ILE A 214 4.63 3.00 -8.37
CA ILE A 214 5.00 3.91 -7.26
C ILE A 214 4.51 3.37 -5.91
N ASP A 215 4.87 4.07 -4.83
CA ASP A 215 4.43 3.82 -3.45
C ASP A 215 4.43 2.36 -3.00
N THR A 216 5.47 1.62 -3.40
CA THR A 216 5.50 0.18 -3.19
C THR A 216 5.94 -0.18 -1.77
N THR A 217 5.10 -0.93 -1.06
CA THR A 217 5.42 -1.49 0.25
C THR A 217 5.45 -3.02 0.19
N ILE A 218 6.26 -3.64 1.04
CA ILE A 218 6.36 -5.09 1.16
C ILE A 218 5.84 -5.52 2.52
N VAL A 219 5.14 -6.65 2.56
CA VAL A 219 4.67 -7.31 3.78
C VAL A 219 4.95 -8.81 3.69
N ARG A 220 5.13 -9.45 4.85
CA ARG A 220 5.19 -10.91 4.91
C ARG A 220 3.84 -11.50 4.51
N HIS A 221 3.85 -12.57 3.73
CA HIS A 221 2.61 -13.26 3.42
C HIS A 221 1.97 -13.85 4.69
N ASP A 222 0.66 -13.70 4.82
CA ASP A 222 -0.13 -14.23 5.95
C ASP A 222 -0.22 -15.76 6.04
N ASN A 223 0.21 -16.50 5.01
CA ASN A 223 0.39 -17.95 5.07
C ASN A 223 1.73 -18.35 5.74
N GLY A 224 2.54 -17.37 6.17
CA GLY A 224 3.83 -17.57 6.81
C GLY A 224 4.98 -17.92 5.86
N LYS A 225 4.78 -17.88 4.54
CA LYS A 225 5.74 -18.25 3.48
C LYS A 225 5.75 -17.20 2.35
N GLY A 226 6.92 -16.67 2.03
CA GLY A 226 7.02 -15.60 1.02
C GLY A 226 6.49 -14.24 1.47
N TYR A 227 6.28 -13.35 0.50
CA TYR A 227 6.05 -11.92 0.69
C TYR A 227 5.02 -11.42 -0.32
N CYS A 228 4.32 -10.35 0.01
CA CYS A 228 3.46 -9.63 -0.92
C CYS A 228 3.93 -8.19 -1.07
N ALA A 229 3.98 -7.74 -2.32
CA ALA A 229 4.19 -6.36 -2.69
C ALA A 229 2.85 -5.69 -2.94
N ILE A 230 2.61 -4.57 -2.25
CA ILE A 230 1.48 -3.69 -2.47
C ILE A 230 2.01 -2.53 -3.29
N VAL A 231 1.39 -2.29 -4.44
CA VAL A 231 1.88 -1.36 -5.45
C VAL A 231 0.77 -0.46 -5.93
N LYS A 232 1.12 0.81 -6.17
CA LYS A 232 0.27 1.74 -6.89
C LYS A 232 0.60 1.63 -8.38
N ASP A 233 -0.39 1.25 -9.18
CA ASP A 233 -0.31 1.25 -10.64
C ASP A 233 -0.42 2.71 -11.13
N GLU A 234 0.69 3.31 -11.56
CA GLU A 234 0.77 4.71 -11.96
C GLU A 234 0.25 4.97 -13.37
N ARG A 235 -0.05 3.94 -14.15
CA ARG A 235 -0.51 4.14 -15.53
C ARG A 235 -1.84 4.90 -15.55
N TYR A 236 -2.00 5.78 -16.52
CA TYR A 236 -3.28 6.45 -16.73
C TYR A 236 -4.36 5.43 -17.15
N PRO A 237 -5.58 5.47 -16.58
CA PRO A 237 -6.60 4.49 -16.92
C PRO A 237 -7.03 4.61 -18.39
N SER A 238 -7.16 3.48 -19.07
CA SER A 238 -7.59 3.42 -20.48
C SER A 238 -8.30 2.09 -20.77
N PHE A 239 -8.80 1.89 -21.99
CA PHE A 239 -9.33 0.58 -22.41
C PHE A 239 -8.30 -0.55 -22.31
N ASN A 240 -7.00 -0.23 -22.43
CA ASN A 240 -5.91 -1.20 -22.30
C ASN A 240 -5.52 -1.45 -20.83
N TRP A 241 -5.75 -0.47 -19.95
CA TRP A 241 -5.36 -0.50 -18.54
C TRP A 241 -6.47 0.04 -17.66
N THR A 242 -7.55 -0.73 -17.52
CA THR A 242 -8.71 -0.34 -16.68
C THR A 242 -8.34 -0.22 -15.20
N SER A 243 -7.24 -0.84 -14.77
CA SER A 243 -6.67 -0.79 -13.42
C SER A 243 -5.70 0.39 -13.19
N GLY A 244 -5.51 1.30 -14.14
CA GLY A 244 -4.62 2.44 -13.96
C GLY A 244 -4.97 3.30 -12.74
N LYS A 245 -3.98 3.89 -12.08
CA LYS A 245 -4.15 4.69 -10.84
C LYS A 245 -4.87 3.92 -9.72
N THR A 246 -4.71 2.60 -9.60
CA THR A 246 -5.27 1.79 -8.50
C THR A 246 -4.17 1.22 -7.61
N VAL A 247 -4.53 0.74 -6.43
CA VAL A 247 -3.70 -0.09 -5.56
C VAL A 247 -3.94 -1.56 -5.91
N ARG A 248 -2.85 -2.32 -6.06
CA ARG A 248 -2.86 -3.74 -6.42
C ARG A 248 -1.85 -4.51 -5.58
N ILE A 249 -2.00 -5.83 -5.52
CA ILE A 249 -1.09 -6.72 -4.76
C ILE A 249 -0.53 -7.82 -5.65
N SER A 250 0.73 -8.20 -5.42
CA SER A 250 1.38 -9.37 -6.00
C SER A 250 2.17 -10.12 -4.92
N CYS A 251 2.11 -11.44 -4.89
CA CYS A 251 2.80 -12.26 -3.89
C CYS A 251 3.83 -13.19 -4.53
N ALA A 252 4.96 -13.37 -3.86
CA ALA A 252 6.12 -14.13 -4.32
C ALA A 252 6.72 -14.98 -3.19
N PRO A 253 7.45 -16.06 -3.51
CA PRO A 253 8.10 -16.91 -2.50
C PRO A 253 9.26 -16.24 -1.76
N SER A 254 9.86 -15.17 -2.33
CA SER A 254 11.04 -14.49 -1.78
C SER A 254 10.85 -12.98 -1.71
N LEU A 255 11.61 -12.32 -0.83
CA LEU A 255 11.50 -10.87 -0.55
C LEU A 255 11.71 -9.99 -1.78
N LEU A 256 12.56 -10.43 -2.70
CA LEU A 256 12.94 -9.69 -3.91
C LEU A 256 12.30 -10.28 -5.17
N GLY A 257 11.25 -11.08 -5.02
CA GLY A 257 10.55 -11.73 -6.13
C GLY A 257 11.21 -13.05 -6.60
N PRO A 258 10.97 -13.47 -7.85
CA PRO A 258 10.19 -12.76 -8.87
C PRO A 258 8.72 -12.64 -8.45
N TYR A 259 8.13 -11.46 -8.65
CA TYR A 259 6.71 -11.22 -8.40
C TYR A 259 5.93 -11.42 -9.71
N PRO A 260 4.86 -12.23 -9.74
CA PRO A 260 3.98 -12.34 -10.89
C PRO A 260 3.21 -11.03 -11.12
N MET A 261 2.57 -10.86 -12.28
CA MET A 261 1.69 -9.71 -12.51
C MET A 261 0.67 -9.55 -11.36
N PRO A 262 0.45 -8.32 -10.86
CA PRO A 262 -0.43 -8.11 -9.71
C PRO A 262 -1.87 -8.49 -10.02
N GLY A 263 -2.63 -8.86 -8.99
CA GLY A 263 -4.04 -9.21 -9.09
C GLY A 263 -4.96 -8.05 -9.50
N PRO A 264 -6.29 -8.25 -9.44
CA PRO A 264 -7.27 -7.18 -9.66
C PRO A 264 -7.07 -5.97 -8.72
N PRO A 265 -7.60 -4.79 -9.07
CA PRO A 265 -7.58 -3.63 -8.18
C PRO A 265 -8.20 -3.91 -6.80
N ILE A 266 -7.50 -3.50 -5.74
CA ILE A 266 -8.01 -3.48 -4.36
C ILE A 266 -8.76 -2.18 -4.08
N SER A 267 -8.44 -1.12 -4.84
CA SER A 267 -9.04 0.20 -4.72
C SER A 267 -9.74 0.61 -6.02
N PRO A 268 -10.64 1.61 -5.96
CA PRO A 268 -11.05 2.36 -7.15
C PRO A 268 -9.84 3.03 -7.84
N ASN A 269 -10.03 3.51 -9.08
CA ASN A 269 -9.04 4.34 -9.77
C ASN A 269 -8.78 5.65 -9.00
N PHE A 270 -7.68 6.31 -9.34
CA PHE A 270 -7.18 7.53 -8.69
C PHE A 270 -6.99 7.37 -7.19
N ARG A 271 -6.30 6.29 -6.80
CA ARG A 271 -5.85 6.01 -5.43
C ARG A 271 -4.33 5.82 -5.37
N GLU A 272 -3.74 6.30 -4.29
CA GLU A 272 -2.28 6.32 -4.06
C GLU A 272 -1.93 6.04 -2.59
N ALA A 273 -0.63 6.07 -2.26
CA ALA A 273 -0.12 5.98 -0.90
C ALA A 273 -0.73 4.82 -0.07
N PRO A 274 -0.72 3.57 -0.58
CA PRO A 274 -1.30 2.46 0.16
C PRO A 274 -0.56 2.23 1.48
N THR A 275 -1.32 1.97 2.53
CA THR A 275 -0.81 1.51 3.83
C THR A 275 -1.71 0.41 4.37
N LEU A 276 -1.09 -0.62 4.93
CA LEU A 276 -1.76 -1.86 5.32
C LEU A 276 -1.58 -2.08 6.83
N ILE A 277 -2.66 -2.39 7.53
CA ILE A 277 -2.62 -2.85 8.92
C ILE A 277 -3.44 -4.12 9.09
N ARG A 278 -3.08 -4.92 10.11
CA ARG A 278 -3.97 -5.98 10.59
C ARG A 278 -5.11 -5.33 11.39
N ALA A 279 -6.32 -5.83 11.24
CA ALA A 279 -7.44 -5.43 12.10
C ALA A 279 -7.18 -5.90 13.55
N PRO A 280 -7.76 -5.24 14.58
CA PRO A 280 -7.43 -5.53 15.98
C PRO A 280 -7.68 -6.98 16.40
N ASN A 281 -8.66 -7.64 15.75
CA ASN A 281 -9.02 -9.04 16.00
C ASN A 281 -8.08 -10.07 15.35
N ASP A 282 -7.05 -9.64 14.61
CA ASP A 282 -6.16 -10.49 13.81
C ASP A 282 -6.86 -11.38 12.78
N ARG A 283 -8.07 -11.07 12.35
CA ARG A 283 -8.80 -11.89 11.36
C ARG A 283 -8.81 -11.31 9.96
N GLU A 284 -8.60 -10.00 9.86
CA GLU A 284 -8.73 -9.26 8.60
C GLU A 284 -7.58 -8.28 8.43
N TRP A 285 -7.36 -7.89 7.18
CA TRP A 285 -6.47 -6.82 6.77
C TRP A 285 -7.28 -5.59 6.41
N LEU A 286 -6.76 -4.41 6.73
CA LEU A 286 -7.29 -3.11 6.34
C LEU A 286 -6.28 -2.41 5.43
N MET A 287 -6.64 -2.23 4.16
CA MET A 287 -5.87 -1.51 3.16
C MET A 287 -6.39 -0.08 3.04
N TYR A 288 -5.62 0.86 3.54
CA TYR A 288 -5.88 2.28 3.39
C TYR A 288 -5.22 2.81 2.13
N TYR A 289 -5.89 3.74 1.47
CA TYR A 289 -5.34 4.45 0.33
C TYR A 289 -5.93 5.85 0.23
N GLU A 290 -5.10 6.75 -0.23
CA GLU A 290 -5.46 8.14 -0.43
C GLU A 290 -6.18 8.32 -1.77
N GLN A 291 -7.23 9.15 -1.81
CA GLN A 291 -7.81 9.66 -3.04
C GLN A 291 -6.97 10.80 -3.61
N TYR A 292 -6.42 10.56 -4.79
CA TYR A 292 -5.56 11.50 -5.50
C TYR A 292 -6.29 12.83 -5.79
N ALA A 293 -5.69 14.00 -5.59
CA ALA A 293 -4.44 14.29 -4.86
C ALA A 293 -4.79 14.94 -3.51
N GLY A 294 -5.33 14.15 -2.59
CA GLY A 294 -5.66 14.61 -1.24
C GLY A 294 -7.09 15.09 -1.07
N VAL A 295 -8.02 14.34 -1.66
CA VAL A 295 -9.45 14.61 -1.51
C VAL A 295 -9.99 13.93 -0.26
N SER A 296 -9.69 12.65 -0.08
CA SER A 296 -10.20 11.82 1.01
C SER A 296 -9.34 10.56 1.18
N TYR A 297 -9.62 9.75 2.20
CA TYR A 297 -9.10 8.38 2.32
C TYR A 297 -10.19 7.36 2.02
N GLY A 298 -9.80 6.25 1.41
CA GLY A 298 -10.61 5.04 1.30
C GLY A 298 -9.96 3.87 2.03
N VAL A 299 -10.78 2.86 2.34
CA VAL A 299 -10.35 1.62 2.99
C VAL A 299 -10.98 0.44 2.28
N SER A 300 -10.19 -0.59 2.01
CA SER A 300 -10.68 -1.92 1.63
C SER A 300 -10.29 -2.92 2.70
N LYS A 301 -11.11 -3.97 2.91
CA LYS A 301 -10.79 -5.06 3.83
C LYS A 301 -10.88 -6.44 3.19
N ALA A 302 -10.11 -7.37 3.73
CA ALA A 302 -10.05 -8.77 3.31
C ALA A 302 -9.62 -9.69 4.45
N PRO A 303 -10.03 -10.98 4.46
CA PRO A 303 -9.56 -11.95 5.47
C PRO A 303 -8.09 -12.37 5.26
N ARG A 304 -7.55 -12.15 4.05
CA ARG A 304 -6.17 -12.50 3.67
C ARG A 304 -5.65 -11.59 2.57
N LEU A 305 -4.33 -11.50 2.39
CA LEU A 305 -3.67 -10.58 1.46
C LEU A 305 -4.12 -10.79 0.00
N GLU A 306 -4.33 -12.04 -0.40
CA GLU A 306 -4.82 -12.40 -1.75
C GLU A 306 -6.34 -12.20 -1.91
N GLY A 307 -7.04 -11.69 -0.90
CA GLY A 307 -8.46 -11.41 -0.93
C GLY A 307 -9.37 -12.60 -0.55
N PRO A 308 -10.69 -12.49 -0.79
CA PRO A 308 -11.36 -11.41 -1.53
C PRO A 308 -11.30 -10.07 -0.80
N TRP A 309 -11.17 -8.97 -1.55
CA TRP A 309 -11.18 -7.60 -1.05
C TRP A 309 -12.51 -6.91 -1.36
N TYR A 310 -13.01 -6.10 -0.43
CA TYR A 310 -14.10 -5.16 -0.69
C TYR A 310 -13.87 -3.81 -0.02
N GLN A 311 -14.41 -2.76 -0.64
CA GLN A 311 -14.28 -1.39 -0.15
C GLN A 311 -15.29 -1.11 0.98
N LEU A 312 -14.82 -0.47 2.05
CA LEU A 312 -15.66 0.10 3.10
C LEU A 312 -16.17 1.50 2.69
N GLN A 313 -17.35 1.84 3.18
CA GLN A 313 -17.91 3.18 3.06
C GLN A 313 -17.47 4.04 4.25
N GLY A 314 -17.03 5.27 4.01
CA GLY A 314 -16.55 6.19 5.05
C GLY A 314 -16.25 7.57 4.48
N ASN A 315 -16.02 8.56 5.35
CA ASN A 315 -15.78 9.96 4.97
C ASN A 315 -16.83 10.54 4.00
N SER A 316 -18.09 10.09 4.11
CA SER A 316 -19.11 10.33 3.09
C SER A 316 -20.05 11.52 3.35
N GLY A 317 -19.85 12.23 4.47
CA GLY A 317 -20.78 13.27 4.95
C GLY A 317 -22.13 12.73 5.45
N VAL A 318 -22.38 11.41 5.35
CA VAL A 318 -23.58 10.73 5.82
C VAL A 318 -23.18 9.72 6.89
N GLU A 319 -23.27 10.13 8.16
CA GLU A 319 -22.73 9.39 9.31
C GLU A 319 -23.17 7.92 9.36
N ARG A 320 -24.46 7.63 9.15
CA ARG A 320 -25.02 6.26 9.18
C ARG A 320 -24.37 5.27 8.20
N TRP A 321 -23.70 5.78 7.16
CA TRP A 321 -23.01 4.96 6.16
C TRP A 321 -21.52 4.79 6.44
N ASN A 322 -20.95 5.59 7.34
CA ASN A 322 -19.53 5.48 7.63
C ASN A 322 -19.27 4.20 8.45
N ARG A 323 -18.22 3.48 8.05
CA ARG A 323 -17.63 2.33 8.73
C ARG A 323 -16.19 2.60 9.15
N PHE A 324 -15.64 3.73 8.71
CA PHE A 324 -14.34 4.26 9.10
C PHE A 324 -14.39 5.80 8.99
N GLU A 325 -13.47 6.47 9.69
CA GLU A 325 -13.31 7.92 9.65
C GLU A 325 -11.84 8.31 9.74
N MET A 326 -11.45 9.29 8.93
CA MET A 326 -10.08 9.82 8.88
C MET A 326 -10.09 11.33 9.12
N PRO A 327 -9.10 11.90 9.83
CA PRO A 327 -9.01 13.34 10.00
C PRO A 327 -8.95 14.07 8.66
N ALA A 328 -9.70 15.16 8.52
CA ALA A 328 -9.72 15.97 7.30
C ALA A 328 -8.32 16.44 6.89
N GLY A 329 -8.03 16.43 5.60
CA GLY A 329 -6.75 16.88 5.05
C GLY A 329 -5.58 15.93 5.32
N THR A 330 -5.80 14.75 5.92
CA THR A 330 -4.78 13.69 5.98
C THR A 330 -4.35 13.32 4.56
N ARG A 331 -3.04 13.20 4.34
CA ARG A 331 -2.40 12.74 3.10
C ARG A 331 -1.44 11.58 3.44
N HIS A 332 -0.86 10.99 2.41
CA HIS A 332 0.20 9.97 2.42
C HIS A 332 1.01 9.89 3.72
N GLY A 333 1.06 8.68 4.25
CA GLY A 333 1.82 8.34 5.43
C GLY A 333 2.01 6.83 5.55
N SER A 334 2.30 6.39 6.76
CA SER A 334 2.47 4.99 7.12
C SER A 334 1.73 4.71 8.41
N MET A 335 0.98 3.61 8.41
CA MET A 335 0.29 3.09 9.58
C MET A 335 1.06 1.91 10.16
N ILE A 336 1.17 1.87 11.48
CA ILE A 336 1.73 0.74 12.22
C ILE A 336 0.83 0.36 13.40
N GLU A 337 0.80 -0.92 13.73
CA GLU A 337 0.30 -1.39 15.02
C GLU A 337 1.28 -0.98 16.13
N ILE A 338 0.73 -0.52 17.25
CA ILE A 338 1.46 -0.19 18.48
C ILE A 338 0.74 -0.82 19.68
N SER A 339 1.47 -1.00 20.78
CA SER A 339 0.84 -1.44 22.03
C SER A 339 -0.01 -0.32 22.64
N ARG A 340 -0.99 -0.69 23.47
CA ARG A 340 -1.78 0.29 24.23
C ARG A 340 -0.90 1.22 25.10
N LYS A 341 0.16 0.68 25.70
CA LYS A 341 1.14 1.47 26.46
C LYS A 341 1.83 2.54 25.59
N GLN A 342 2.21 2.19 24.36
CA GLN A 342 2.81 3.15 23.43
C GLN A 342 1.79 4.21 22.99
N TYR A 343 0.54 3.81 22.73
CA TYR A 343 -0.54 4.76 22.45
C TYR A 343 -0.68 5.79 23.58
N ASP A 344 -0.78 5.34 24.82
CA ASP A 344 -0.97 6.23 25.97
C ASP A 344 0.24 7.17 26.14
N ALA A 345 1.47 6.68 25.93
CA ALA A 345 2.68 7.49 25.96
C ALA A 345 2.72 8.56 24.84
N ILE A 346 2.36 8.19 23.61
CA ILE A 346 2.30 9.11 22.46
C ILE A 346 1.24 10.19 22.69
N VAL A 347 0.04 9.81 23.13
CA VAL A 347 -1.04 10.76 23.42
C VAL A 347 -0.67 11.69 24.57
N SER A 348 0.03 11.19 25.59
CA SER A 348 0.52 12.01 26.70
C SER A 348 1.60 13.00 26.24
N ALA A 349 2.48 12.61 25.32
CA ALA A 349 3.52 13.49 24.78
C ALA A 349 2.95 14.55 23.83
N PHE A 350 1.83 14.24 23.16
CA PHE A 350 1.20 15.08 22.14
C PHE A 350 -0.29 15.31 22.42
N PRO A 351 -0.66 16.03 23.50
CA PRO A 351 -2.05 16.18 23.91
C PRO A 351 -2.85 17.09 22.95
N ASP A 352 -4.15 16.83 22.84
CA ASP A 352 -5.08 17.61 21.98
C ASP A 352 -5.25 19.06 22.43
N LYS A 353 -4.97 19.34 23.71
CA LYS A 353 -4.94 20.66 24.32
C LYS A 353 -3.61 20.79 25.07
N PRO A 354 -2.93 21.96 25.03
CA PRO A 354 -1.75 22.16 25.86
C PRO A 354 -2.11 21.90 27.33
N ALA A 355 -1.21 21.21 28.06
CA ALA A 355 -1.32 21.10 29.50
C ALA A 355 -1.42 22.52 30.08
N ARG A 356 -2.49 22.79 30.85
CA ARG A 356 -2.73 24.10 31.46
C ARG A 356 -1.69 24.41 32.52
#